data_AF-A0A957Y957-F1
#
_entry.id   AF-A0A957Y957-F1
#
_cell.length_a   1.000
_cell.length_b   1.000
_cell.length_c   1.000
_cell.angle_alpha   90.00
_cell.angle_beta   90.00
_cell.angle_gamma   90.00
#
_symmetry.space_group_name_H-M   'P 1'
#
loop_
_entity.id
_entity.type
_entity.pdbx_description
1 polymer ?
#
loop_
_entity_poly.entity_id
_entity_poly.type
_entity_poly.pdbx_seq_one_letter_code
_entity_poly.pdbx_strand_id
1 'polypeptide(L)'
;NANIDRPKRVGLFSYGSGCSSEFYSGVVTPTAKEKLGRMGIAQRLAQRHELSMADYDRLLDLNDAWLFGIQDKTVEKDGYAGIYDRQFAGRGLLVLNKIEGFHRVYEWS
;
A
#
# COMPACT_ATOMS: atom_id res chain seq x y z
N ASN A 1 -18.07 12.23 -1.78
CA ASN A 1 -17.51 12.18 -3.15
C ASN A 1 -17.90 13.42 -3.93
N ALA A 2 -17.00 14.00 -4.72
CA ALA A 2 -17.30 15.16 -5.55
C ALA A 2 -18.36 14.82 -6.62
N ASN A 3 -19.28 15.76 -6.87
CA ASN A 3 -20.22 15.62 -7.98
C ASN A 3 -19.49 15.90 -9.30
N ILE A 4 -19.36 14.90 -10.19
CA ILE A 4 -18.73 14.99 -11.52
C ILE A 4 -19.79 14.70 -12.60
N ASP A 5 -20.75 15.60 -12.72
CA ASP A 5 -21.86 15.59 -13.68
C ASP A 5 -21.50 16.17 -15.06
N ARG A 6 -20.40 16.92 -15.13
CA ARG A 6 -19.80 17.49 -16.34
C ARG A 6 -18.27 17.47 -16.22
N PRO A 7 -17.51 17.66 -17.31
CA PRO A 7 -16.06 17.79 -17.21
C PRO A 7 -15.64 18.86 -16.19
N LYS A 8 -14.74 18.51 -15.27
CA LYS A 8 -14.23 19.41 -14.23
C LYS A 8 -12.71 19.47 -14.27
N ARG A 9 -12.14 20.68 -14.20
CA ARG A 9 -10.70 20.87 -14.07
C ARG A 9 -10.29 20.66 -12.62
N VAL A 10 -9.25 19.86 -12.41
CA VAL A 10 -8.61 19.64 -11.11
C VAL A 10 -7.22 20.26 -11.18
N GLY A 11 -6.93 21.18 -10.25
CA GLY A 11 -5.57 21.65 -10.00
C GLY A 11 -4.86 20.67 -9.06
N LEU A 12 -3.61 20.36 -9.38
CA LEU A 12 -2.79 19.41 -8.64
C LEU A 12 -1.51 20.14 -8.22
N PHE A 13 -1.29 20.24 -6.92
CA PHE A 13 -0.07 20.78 -6.35
C PHE A 13 0.77 19.64 -5.79
N SER A 14 2.02 19.55 -6.24
CA SER A 14 3.01 18.60 -5.76
C SER A 14 4.14 19.35 -5.06
N TYR A 15 4.60 18.79 -3.94
CA TYR A 15 5.69 19.34 -3.13
C TYR A 15 6.61 18.22 -2.64
N GLY A 16 7.92 18.46 -2.72
CA GLY A 16 8.94 17.62 -2.10
C GLY A 16 10.01 18.45 -1.40
N SER A 17 10.34 18.07 -0.17
CA SER A 17 11.42 18.69 0.63
C SER A 17 12.77 18.59 -0.09
N GLY A 18 13.56 19.68 -0.11
CA GLY A 18 14.89 19.73 -0.76
C GLY A 18 15.27 20.97 -1.61
N CYS A 19 14.41 21.69 -2.34
CA CYS A 19 13.00 21.46 -2.64
C CYS A 19 12.71 21.60 -4.14
N SER A 20 11.61 20.98 -4.56
CA SER A 20 10.94 21.24 -5.84
C SER A 20 9.44 21.16 -5.64
N SER A 21 8.70 21.94 -6.42
CA SER A 21 7.24 21.95 -6.43
C SER A 21 6.72 22.20 -7.82
N GLU A 22 5.55 21.63 -8.11
CA GLU A 22 4.91 21.82 -9.40
C GLU A 22 3.39 21.98 -9.22
N PHE A 23 2.81 22.88 -10.00
CA PHE A 23 1.37 23.02 -10.11
C PHE A 23 0.95 22.72 -11.55
N TYR A 24 0.09 21.71 -11.71
CA TYR A 24 -0.44 21.30 -13.00
C TYR A 24 -1.97 21.16 -12.92
N SER A 25 -2.62 20.96 -14.08
CA SER A 25 -4.06 20.72 -14.11
C SER A 25 -4.46 19.68 -15.14
N GLY A 26 -5.55 18.97 -14.84
CA GLY A 26 -6.18 18.01 -15.74
C GLY A 26 -7.70 18.13 -15.72
N VAL A 27 -8.38 17.54 -16.69
CA VAL A 27 -9.85 17.51 -16.76
C VAL A 27 -10.34 16.11 -16.45
N VAL A 28 -11.23 15.99 -15.46
CA VAL A 28 -11.91 14.75 -15.09
C VAL A 28 -13.33 14.78 -15.67
N THR A 29 -13.69 13.73 -16.41
CA THR A 29 -15.00 13.59 -17.06
C THR A 29 -15.97 12.75 -16.21
N PRO A 30 -17.28 12.79 -16.48
CA PRO A 30 -18.26 11.95 -15.77
C PRO A 30 -17.97 10.44 -15.84
N THR A 31 -17.39 9.97 -16.96
CA THR A 31 -16.98 8.57 -17.14
C THR A 31 -15.92 8.09 -16.13
N ALA A 32 -15.16 9.01 -15.52
CA ALA A 32 -14.17 8.67 -14.50
C ALA A 32 -14.82 8.07 -13.24
N LYS A 33 -16.04 8.50 -12.88
CA LYS A 33 -16.75 8.00 -11.70
C LYS A 33 -17.02 6.50 -11.82
N GLU A 34 -17.48 6.05 -12.98
CA GLU A 34 -17.72 4.63 -13.24
C GLU A 34 -16.40 3.84 -13.26
N LYS A 35 -15.39 4.34 -14.00
CA LYS A 35 -14.08 3.68 -14.12
C LYS A 35 -13.41 3.47 -12.76
N LEU A 36 -13.38 4.50 -11.91
CA LEU A 36 -12.81 4.41 -10.57
C LEU A 36 -13.72 3.65 -9.60
N GLY A 37 -15.04 3.72 -9.76
CA GLY A 37 -16.00 2.95 -8.97
C GLY A 37 -15.74 1.45 -9.05
N ARG A 38 -15.42 0.92 -10.24
CA ARG A 38 -15.06 -0.48 -10.46
C ARG A 38 -13.82 -0.95 -9.71
N MET A 39 -12.93 -0.04 -9.30
CA MET A 39 -11.72 -0.38 -8.55
C MET A 39 -12.03 -0.69 -7.07
N GLY A 40 -13.19 -0.26 -6.55
CA GLY A 40 -13.62 -0.57 -5.18
C GLY A 40 -12.71 -0.01 -4.09
N ILE A 41 -12.05 1.13 -4.34
CA ILE A 41 -10.98 1.67 -3.48
C ILE A 41 -11.45 1.83 -2.03
N ALA A 42 -12.62 2.45 -1.80
CA ALA A 42 -13.15 2.66 -0.46
C ALA A 42 -13.41 1.34 0.29
N GLN A 43 -13.98 0.34 -0.39
CA GLN A 43 -14.22 -0.98 0.19
C GLN A 43 -12.91 -1.68 0.55
N ARG A 44 -11.91 -1.65 -0.36
CA ARG A 44 -10.60 -2.25 -0.10
C ARG A 44 -9.90 -1.61 1.11
N LEU A 45 -10.00 -0.29 1.25
CA LEU A 45 -9.44 0.42 2.41
C LEU A 45 -10.15 0.07 3.72
N ALA A 46 -11.47 -0.11 3.68
CA ALA A 46 -12.28 -0.48 4.84
C ALA A 46 -12.07 -1.94 5.28
N GLN A 47 -11.61 -2.81 4.37
CA GLN A 47 -11.32 -4.22 4.65
C GLN A 47 -9.92 -4.47 5.24
N ARG A 48 -9.08 -3.42 5.37
CA ARG A 48 -7.78 -3.54 6.03
C ARG A 48 -7.94 -3.97 7.48
N HIS A 49 -6.95 -4.66 8.00
CA HIS A 49 -6.91 -4.99 9.42
C HIS A 49 -6.49 -3.78 10.24
N GLU A 50 -7.32 -3.44 11.23
CA GLU A 50 -6.99 -2.47 12.26
C GLU A 50 -6.13 -3.16 13.32
N LEU A 51 -4.93 -2.63 13.54
CA LEU A 51 -4.00 -3.15 14.53
C LEU A 51 -4.39 -2.68 15.93
N SER A 52 -4.29 -3.57 16.91
CA SER A 52 -4.23 -3.14 18.31
C SER A 52 -2.88 -2.46 18.58
N MET A 53 -2.78 -1.67 19.65
CA MET A 53 -1.50 -1.08 20.04
C MET A 53 -0.42 -2.14 20.31
N ALA A 54 -0.79 -3.28 20.90
CA ALA A 54 0.13 -4.38 21.14
C ALA A 54 0.58 -5.09 19.84
N ASP A 55 -0.27 -5.16 18.81
CA ASP A 55 0.13 -5.64 17.49
C ASP A 55 1.06 -4.64 16.80
N TYR A 56 0.75 -3.34 16.92
CA TYR A 56 1.55 -2.27 16.33
C TYR A 56 2.98 -2.25 16.89
N ASP A 57 3.15 -2.24 18.21
CA ASP A 57 4.47 -2.23 18.85
C ASP A 57 5.29 -3.47 18.48
N ARG A 58 4.66 -4.65 18.52
CA ARG A 58 5.32 -5.89 18.09
C ARG A 58 5.75 -5.85 16.63
N LEU A 59 4.94 -5.30 15.73
CA LEU A 59 5.29 -5.17 14.32
C LEU A 59 6.43 -4.18 14.10
N LEU A 60 6.54 -3.12 14.91
CA LEU A 60 7.69 -2.22 14.89
C LEU A 60 8.98 -2.97 15.24
N ASP A 61 8.99 -3.72 16.35
CA ASP A 61 10.16 -4.51 16.78
C ASP A 61 10.58 -5.54 15.72
N LEU A 62 9.62 -6.21 15.09
CA LEU A 62 9.91 -7.17 14.01
C LEU A 62 10.48 -6.48 12.75
N ASN A 63 10.06 -5.24 12.48
CA ASN A 63 10.48 -4.46 11.32
C ASN A 63 11.91 -3.91 11.45
N ASP A 64 12.44 -3.76 12.67
CA ASP A 64 13.84 -3.35 12.88
C ASP A 64 14.85 -4.33 12.27
N ALA A 65 14.45 -5.58 12.10
CA ALA A 65 15.27 -6.57 11.41
C ALA A 65 15.18 -6.47 9.86
N TRP A 66 14.41 -5.53 9.31
CA TRP A 66 14.13 -5.32 7.87
C TRP A 66 14.62 -3.95 7.34
N LEU A 67 15.72 -3.44 7.91
CA LEU A 67 16.34 -2.18 7.50
C LEU A 67 17.05 -2.24 6.14
N PHE A 68 17.49 -1.08 5.65
CA PHE A 68 18.27 -0.96 4.42
C PHE A 68 19.61 -1.71 4.52
N GLY A 69 20.04 -2.33 3.42
CA GLY A 69 21.35 -3.00 3.33
C GLY A 69 21.35 -4.48 3.73
N ILE A 70 20.18 -5.10 3.95
CA ILE A 70 20.09 -6.54 4.19
C ILE A 70 20.51 -7.31 2.94
N GLN A 71 21.48 -8.20 3.11
CA GLN A 71 22.00 -9.07 2.06
C GLN A 71 21.17 -10.34 1.90
N ASP A 72 20.94 -11.07 2.99
CA ASP A 72 20.30 -12.38 2.99
C ASP A 72 19.32 -12.48 4.17
N LYS A 73 18.04 -12.74 3.88
CA LYS A 73 17.02 -12.94 4.92
C LYS A 73 15.72 -13.53 4.36
N THR A 74 15.12 -14.50 5.05
CA THR A 74 13.77 -15.03 4.75
C THR A 74 12.72 -14.38 5.66
N VAL A 75 11.52 -14.16 5.12
CA VAL A 75 10.37 -13.62 5.86
C VAL A 75 9.73 -14.70 6.72
N GLU A 76 9.99 -14.62 8.02
CA GLU A 76 9.32 -15.42 9.05
C GLU A 76 8.00 -14.75 9.48
N LYS A 77 6.87 -15.46 9.34
CA LYS A 77 5.52 -14.90 9.54
C LYS A 77 4.98 -15.12 10.97
N ASP A 78 5.63 -15.95 11.78
CA ASP A 78 5.14 -16.41 13.09
C ASP A 78 4.71 -15.26 14.03
N GLY A 79 5.47 -14.17 14.06
CA GLY A 79 5.18 -13.00 14.91
C GLY A 79 3.89 -12.25 14.57
N TYR A 80 3.29 -12.52 13.41
CA TYR A 80 2.06 -11.90 12.92
C TYR A 80 1.18 -12.84 12.09
N ALA A 81 1.31 -14.16 12.28
CA ALA A 81 0.63 -15.17 11.47
C ALA A 81 -0.88 -14.96 11.40
N GLY A 82 -1.53 -14.66 12.52
CA GLY A 82 -2.98 -14.39 12.56
C GLY A 82 -3.41 -13.18 11.71
N ILE A 83 -2.54 -12.18 11.55
CA ILE A 83 -2.78 -11.03 10.65
C ILE A 83 -2.56 -11.48 9.20
N TYR A 84 -1.47 -12.20 8.94
CA TYR A 84 -1.13 -12.70 7.60
C TYR A 84 -2.22 -13.60 7.04
N ASP A 85 -2.68 -14.59 7.81
CA ASP A 85 -3.70 -15.55 7.39
C ASP A 85 -5.04 -14.86 7.08
N ARG A 86 -5.40 -13.85 7.87
CA ARG A 86 -6.64 -13.11 7.68
C ARG A 86 -6.59 -12.15 6.48
N GLN A 87 -5.44 -11.53 6.23
CA GLN A 87 -5.35 -10.39 5.31
C GLN A 87 -4.53 -10.62 4.05
N PHE A 88 -3.78 -11.70 3.96
CA PHE A 88 -2.86 -11.95 2.84
C PHE A 88 -3.07 -13.35 2.28
N ALA A 89 -3.02 -14.40 3.10
CA ALA A 89 -3.06 -15.78 2.63
C ALA A 89 -4.20 -16.05 1.62
N GLY A 90 -3.84 -16.56 0.44
CA GLY A 90 -4.76 -16.91 -0.64
C GLY A 90 -5.43 -15.73 -1.37
N ARG A 91 -5.02 -14.48 -1.10
CA ARG A 91 -5.62 -13.28 -1.73
C ARG A 91 -4.89 -12.84 -3.00
N GLY A 92 -3.80 -13.50 -3.40
CA GLY A 92 -3.05 -13.16 -4.59
C GLY A 92 -2.45 -11.75 -4.54
N LEU A 93 -2.01 -11.32 -3.35
CA LEU A 93 -1.24 -10.10 -3.15
C LEU A 93 0.25 -10.42 -3.28
N LEU A 94 1.02 -9.48 -3.82
CA LEU A 94 2.47 -9.64 -3.89
C LEU A 94 3.08 -9.38 -2.52
N VAL A 95 3.82 -10.35 -1.98
CA VAL A 95 4.51 -10.25 -0.68
C VAL A 95 5.99 -10.56 -0.84
N LEU A 96 6.83 -9.94 -0.02
CA LEU A 96 8.25 -10.28 0.04
C LEU A 96 8.38 -11.67 0.67
N ASN A 97 9.12 -12.57 0.04
CA ASN A 97 9.42 -13.91 0.57
C ASN A 97 10.83 -13.92 1.19
N LYS A 98 11.83 -13.49 0.43
CA LYS A 98 13.22 -13.43 0.90
C LYS A 98 14.06 -12.38 0.17
N ILE A 99 15.22 -12.10 0.74
CA ILE A 99 16.34 -11.43 0.09
C ILE A 99 17.49 -12.43 0.03
N GLU A 100 18.14 -12.54 -1.13
CA GLU A 100 19.28 -13.43 -1.37
C GLU A 100 20.33 -12.66 -2.17
N GLY A 101 21.51 -12.41 -1.59
CA GLY A 101 22.55 -11.59 -2.23
C GLY A 101 22.04 -10.20 -2.65
N PHE A 102 21.26 -9.53 -1.80
CA PHE A 102 20.54 -8.28 -2.07
C PHE A 102 19.39 -8.36 -3.10
N HIS A 103 19.18 -9.50 -3.75
CA HIS A 103 18.08 -9.72 -4.68
C HIS A 103 16.78 -10.04 -3.92
N ARG A 104 15.73 -9.25 -4.15
CA ARG A 104 14.42 -9.44 -3.51
C ARG A 104 13.59 -10.44 -4.30
N VAL A 105 13.19 -11.53 -3.64
CA VAL A 105 12.31 -12.56 -4.18
C VAL A 105 10.93 -12.39 -3.58
N TYR A 106 9.93 -12.29 -4.44
CA TYR A 106 8.53 -12.11 -4.05
C TYR A 106 7.72 -13.35 -4.39
N GLU A 107 6.60 -13.53 -3.70
CA GLU A 107 5.62 -14.57 -3.97
C GLU A 107 4.20 -14.00 -3.93
N TRP A 108 3.26 -14.78 -4.46
CA TRP A 108 1.83 -14.50 -4.30
C TRP A 108 1.35 -15.09 -2.98
N SER A 109 0.69 -14.26 -2.17
CA SER A 109 0.13 -14.61 -0.87
C SER A 109 -1.01 -15.62 -0.93
#